data_AF-A0ABD1MDY2-F1
#
_entry.id   AF-A0ABD1MDY2-F1
#
_cell.length_a   1.000
_cell.length_b   1.000
_cell.length_c   1.000
_cell.angle_alpha   90.00
_cell.angle_beta   90.00
_cell.angle_gamma   90.00
#
_symmetry.space_group_name_H-M   'P 1'
#
loop_
_entity.id
_entity.type
_entity.pdbx_description
1 polymer ?
#
loop_
_entity_poly.entity_id
_entity_poly.type
_entity_poly.pdbx_seq_one_letter_code
_entity_poly.pdbx_strand_id
1 'polypeptide(L)'
;MDERRSKVDYIDIKERSLLKVSGYDKPVEFGVLTKFAYPLEGNIGEIVVATTRIETMLGDTAIVVHPDDDRYRHFHGKHVIHPFNGRKLPIICDAIIVDPKFGTGAVKGLYRGSENNEMHLGFCSRSNDVVEPMIKPQWYVNCKDLAKQALQTTVDEENIRLEIVPKQYLADWKRGFWKKLE
;
A
#
# COMPACT_ATOMS: atom_id res chain seq x y z
N MET A 1 23.58 -10.38 -17.52
CA MET A 1 22.24 -10.50 -18.11
C MET A 1 21.29 -10.47 -16.93
N ASP A 2 20.73 -9.30 -16.63
CA ASP A 2 20.09 -9.01 -15.34
C ASP A 2 18.61 -9.40 -15.40
N GLU A 3 18.30 -10.58 -14.87
CA GLU A 3 16.97 -11.19 -14.87
C GLU A 3 16.17 -10.69 -13.67
N ARG A 4 15.32 -9.67 -13.94
CA ARG A 4 14.06 -9.27 -13.27
C ARG A 4 13.95 -7.74 -13.26
N ARG A 5 13.89 -7.13 -14.44
CA ARG A 5 13.54 -5.71 -14.51
C ARG A 5 12.03 -5.58 -14.33
N SER A 6 11.58 -5.46 -13.08
CA SER A 6 10.27 -4.88 -12.82
C SER A 6 10.21 -3.51 -13.52
N LYS A 7 9.02 -3.11 -14.01
CA LYS A 7 8.86 -1.75 -14.55
C LYS A 7 9.14 -0.68 -13.48
N VAL A 8 9.15 -1.10 -12.21
CA VAL A 8 9.41 -0.30 -11.03
C VAL A 8 10.60 -0.91 -10.29
N ASP A 9 11.69 -0.17 -10.17
CA ASP A 9 12.81 -0.46 -9.27
C ASP A 9 12.51 0.18 -7.90
N TYR A 10 13.17 -0.27 -6.83
CA TYR A 10 12.96 0.26 -5.48
C TYR A 10 14.26 0.73 -4.86
N ILE A 11 14.19 1.82 -4.10
CA ILE A 11 15.28 2.29 -3.25
C ILE A 11 14.81 2.42 -1.80
N ASP A 12 15.75 2.22 -0.88
CA ASP A 12 15.51 2.38 0.55
C ASP A 12 15.92 3.78 0.98
N ILE A 13 14.95 4.55 1.48
CA ILE A 13 15.17 5.86 2.06
C ILE A 13 15.24 5.66 3.56
N LYS A 14 16.45 5.74 4.12
CA LYS A 14 16.70 5.48 5.56
C LYS A 14 16.32 6.65 6.46
N GLU A 15 16.35 7.86 5.92
CA GLU A 15 16.10 9.08 6.67
C GLU A 15 15.42 10.13 5.80
N ARG A 16 14.92 11.18 6.46
CA ARG A 16 14.30 12.34 5.81
C ARG A 16 15.21 12.89 4.71
N SER A 17 14.73 12.82 3.47
CA SER A 17 15.50 13.12 2.27
C SER A 17 14.70 13.96 1.30
N LEU A 18 15.35 14.94 0.65
CA LEU A 18 14.77 15.73 -0.44
C LEU A 18 15.16 15.13 -1.78
N LEU A 19 14.19 14.66 -2.56
CA LEU A 19 14.41 14.08 -3.88
C LEU A 19 13.83 14.96 -4.98
N LYS A 20 14.55 15.05 -6.10
CA LYS A 20 14.06 15.74 -7.29
C LYS A 20 13.08 14.82 -8.03
N VAL A 21 11.83 15.24 -8.14
CA VAL A 21 10.78 14.53 -8.87
C VAL A 21 10.51 15.23 -10.19
N SER A 22 10.32 14.48 -11.26
CA SER A 22 10.04 15.07 -12.57
C SER A 22 8.71 15.83 -12.53
N GLY A 23 8.67 17.02 -13.15
CA GLY A 23 7.48 17.86 -13.18
C GLY A 23 7.25 18.74 -11.94
N TYR A 24 8.11 18.65 -10.91
CA TYR A 24 8.09 19.56 -9.76
C TYR A 24 9.26 20.55 -9.83
N ASP A 25 8.97 21.83 -9.57
CA ASP A 25 9.99 22.90 -9.54
C ASP A 25 10.92 22.78 -8.32
N LYS A 26 10.39 22.24 -7.21
CA LYS A 26 11.10 22.09 -5.94
C LYS A 26 11.28 20.61 -5.61
N PRO A 27 12.41 20.23 -4.97
CA PRO A 27 12.57 18.89 -4.41
C PRO A 27 11.42 18.55 -3.45
N VAL A 28 10.98 17.30 -3.50
CA VAL A 28 9.90 16.75 -2.66
C VAL A 28 10.53 16.00 -1.50
N GLU A 29 9.92 16.11 -0.32
CA GLU A 29 10.37 15.45 0.90
C GLU A 29 9.84 14.01 0.98
N PHE A 30 10.74 13.07 1.26
CA PHE A 30 10.46 11.66 1.50
C PHE A 30 11.13 11.19 2.80
N GLY A 31 10.74 10.02 3.30
CA GLY A 31 11.31 9.44 4.53
C GLY A 31 10.78 10.09 5.81
N VAL A 32 9.57 10.65 5.77
CA VAL A 32 8.93 11.36 6.89
C VAL A 32 7.58 10.76 7.17
N LEU A 33 7.35 10.32 8.41
CA LEU A 33 6.05 9.86 8.87
C LEU A 33 5.36 10.99 9.63
N THR A 34 4.28 11.50 9.05
CA THR A 34 3.50 12.60 9.62
C THR A 34 2.28 12.06 10.34
N LYS A 35 2.04 12.56 11.55
CA LYS A 35 0.96 12.11 12.43
C LYS A 35 -0.11 13.19 12.49
N PHE A 36 -1.37 12.82 12.25
CA PHE A 36 -2.50 13.76 12.21
C PHE A 36 -3.76 13.16 12.86
N ALA A 37 -4.57 13.99 13.52
CA ALA A 37 -5.75 13.55 14.25
C ALA A 37 -7.08 13.80 13.50
N TYR A 38 -7.93 12.78 13.51
CA TYR A 38 -9.30 12.81 13.00
C TYR A 38 -10.27 12.83 14.19
N PRO A 39 -11.06 13.90 14.38
CA PRO A 39 -12.05 13.95 15.45
C PRO A 39 -13.12 12.88 15.26
N LEU A 40 -13.56 12.23 16.34
CA LEU A 40 -14.67 11.29 16.31
C LEU A 40 -16.01 12.03 16.26
N GLU A 41 -17.00 11.42 15.61
CA GLU A 41 -18.36 11.94 15.59
C GLU A 41 -18.91 12.09 17.02
N GLY A 42 -19.57 13.22 17.31
CA GLY A 42 -20.14 13.51 18.62
C GLY A 42 -19.13 14.01 19.67
N ASN A 43 -17.94 14.46 19.26
CA ASN A 43 -16.89 15.00 20.13
C ASN A 43 -16.44 14.04 21.24
N ILE A 44 -16.55 12.74 21.00
CA ILE A 44 -16.20 11.68 21.98
C ILE A 44 -14.70 11.34 22.02
N GLY A 45 -13.88 12.02 21.20
CA GLY A 45 -12.45 11.80 21.11
C GLY A 45 -11.91 12.07 19.71
N GLU A 46 -10.78 11.45 19.41
CA GLU A 46 -10.09 11.53 18.11
C GLU A 46 -9.28 10.25 17.86
N ILE A 47 -8.95 9.99 16.59
CA ILE A 47 -8.04 8.92 16.15
C ILE A 47 -6.83 9.57 15.48
N VAL A 48 -5.63 9.17 15.86
CA VAL A 48 -4.39 9.64 15.23
C VAL A 48 -3.96 8.67 14.14
N VAL A 49 -3.77 9.19 12.94
CA VAL A 49 -3.33 8.48 11.75
C VAL A 49 -1.90 8.91 11.43
N ALA A 50 -1.04 7.95 11.10
CA ALA A 50 0.33 8.19 10.66
C ALA A 50 0.45 7.87 9.17
N THR A 51 0.95 8.80 8.36
CA THR A 51 1.12 8.63 6.91
C THR A 51 2.40 9.32 6.43
N THR A 52 3.05 8.72 5.43
CA THR A 52 4.15 9.36 4.69
C THR A 52 3.66 10.24 3.54
N ARG A 53 2.35 10.19 3.23
CA ARG A 53 1.70 10.97 2.17
C ARG A 53 0.54 11.75 2.77
N ILE A 54 0.85 12.90 3.34
CA ILE A 54 -0.17 13.72 4.02
C ILE A 54 -1.16 14.33 3.02
N GLU A 55 -0.72 14.59 1.79
CA GLU A 55 -1.54 15.10 0.71
C GLU A 55 -2.67 14.14 0.30
N THR A 56 -2.49 12.83 0.50
CA THR A 56 -3.56 11.85 0.21
C THR A 56 -4.69 11.88 1.21
N MET A 57 -4.53 12.56 2.36
CA MET A 57 -5.54 12.65 3.40
C MET A 57 -6.88 13.20 2.89
N LEU A 58 -6.84 14.11 1.91
CA LEU A 58 -8.04 14.71 1.31
C LEU A 58 -8.88 13.70 0.52
N GLY A 59 -8.24 12.61 0.08
CA GLY A 59 -8.85 11.48 -0.61
C GLY A 59 -9.34 10.38 0.34
N ASP A 60 -9.21 10.55 1.65
CA ASP A 60 -9.59 9.51 2.61
C ASP A 60 -11.08 9.16 2.50
N THR A 61 -11.35 7.86 2.53
CA THR A 61 -12.71 7.29 2.44
C THR A 61 -13.12 6.53 3.68
N ALA A 62 -12.16 6.02 4.45
CA ALA A 62 -12.35 5.29 5.71
C ALA A 62 -11.06 5.38 6.54
N ILE A 63 -11.18 5.16 7.85
CA ILE A 63 -10.04 4.91 8.74
C ILE A 63 -10.02 3.42 9.09
N VAL A 64 -8.87 2.77 8.97
CA VAL A 64 -8.72 1.35 9.28
C VAL A 64 -7.96 1.18 10.58
N VAL A 65 -8.49 0.36 11.49
CA VAL A 65 -7.86 0.00 12.77
C VAL A 65 -7.75 -1.51 12.89
N HIS A 66 -6.78 -1.98 13.68
CA HIS A 66 -6.69 -3.41 13.96
C HIS A 66 -7.80 -3.83 14.95
N PRO A 67 -8.52 -4.94 14.72
CA PRO A 67 -9.65 -5.36 15.57
C PRO A 67 -9.25 -5.66 17.02
N ASP A 68 -8.04 -6.15 17.26
CA ASP A 68 -7.56 -6.46 18.61
C ASP A 68 -6.78 -5.31 19.27
N ASP A 69 -6.75 -4.11 18.68
CA ASP A 69 -6.09 -2.96 19.30
C ASP A 69 -6.99 -2.34 20.38
N ASP A 70 -6.67 -2.64 21.65
CA ASP A 70 -7.43 -2.17 22.81
C ASP A 70 -7.61 -0.64 22.86
N ARG A 71 -6.72 0.14 22.23
CA ARG A 71 -6.83 1.60 22.13
C ARG A 71 -8.07 2.03 21.34
N TYR A 72 -8.48 1.24 20.35
CA TYR A 72 -9.51 1.61 19.37
C TYR A 72 -10.76 0.72 19.40
N ARG A 73 -10.79 -0.33 20.23
CA ARG A 73 -11.97 -1.21 20.39
C ARG A 73 -13.28 -0.47 20.61
N HIS A 74 -13.24 0.61 21.37
CA HIS A 74 -14.41 1.44 21.67
C HIS A 74 -14.91 2.28 20.48
N PHE A 75 -14.19 2.29 19.36
CA PHE A 75 -14.51 3.03 18.15
C PHE A 75 -14.93 2.14 16.97
N HIS A 76 -15.00 0.82 17.15
CA HIS A 76 -15.45 -0.08 16.12
C HIS A 76 -16.87 0.26 15.64
N GLY A 77 -17.06 0.34 14.33
CA GLY A 77 -18.35 0.69 13.71
C GLY A 77 -18.78 2.16 13.90
N LYS A 78 -17.93 3.01 14.50
CA LYS A 78 -18.18 4.45 14.60
C LYS A 78 -17.61 5.19 13.39
N HIS A 79 -17.85 6.50 13.35
CA HIS A 79 -17.36 7.39 12.31
C HIS A 79 -16.42 8.43 12.90
N VAL A 80 -15.40 8.79 12.13
CA VAL A 80 -14.64 10.01 12.33
C VAL A 80 -15.13 11.10 11.39
N ILE A 81 -14.89 12.34 11.76
CA ILE A 81 -15.13 13.52 10.95
C ILE A 81 -13.81 13.91 10.31
N HIS A 82 -13.79 14.03 8.99
CA HIS A 82 -12.62 14.48 8.28
C HIS A 82 -12.34 15.95 8.63
N PRO A 83 -11.10 16.28 9.06
CA PRO A 83 -10.75 17.57 9.68
C PRO A 83 -10.92 18.78 8.75
N PHE A 84 -10.67 18.62 7.44
CA PHE A 84 -10.75 19.72 6.47
C PHE A 84 -12.08 19.87 5.72
N ASN A 85 -12.81 18.79 5.48
CA ASN A 85 -14.02 18.81 4.64
C ASN A 85 -15.28 18.37 5.38
N GLY A 86 -15.18 17.99 6.66
CA GLY A 86 -16.33 17.63 7.51
C GLY A 86 -17.04 16.32 7.14
N ARG A 87 -16.54 15.55 6.17
CA ARG A 87 -17.14 14.27 5.76
C ARG A 87 -17.05 13.26 6.89
N LYS A 88 -18.09 12.43 7.03
CA LYS A 88 -18.08 11.28 7.94
C LYS A 88 -17.35 10.12 7.25
N LEU A 89 -16.32 9.60 7.89
CA LEU A 89 -15.55 8.46 7.42
C LEU A 89 -15.81 7.28 8.37
N PRO A 90 -16.18 6.10 7.87
CA PRO A 90 -16.36 4.91 8.70
C PRO A 90 -15.02 4.42 9.25
N ILE A 91 -15.07 3.82 10.44
CA ILE A 91 -13.95 3.08 11.03
C ILE A 91 -14.13 1.60 10.69
N ILE A 92 -13.18 1.04 9.94
CA ILE A 92 -13.17 -0.35 9.48
C ILE A 92 -12.12 -1.12 10.28
N CYS A 93 -12.43 -2.36 10.65
CA CYS A 93 -11.50 -3.23 11.36
C CYS A 93 -10.86 -4.22 10.38
N ASP A 94 -9.54 -4.21 10.26
CA ASP A 94 -8.79 -5.13 9.39
C ASP A 94 -7.47 -5.53 10.05
N ALA A 95 -7.28 -6.83 10.27
CA ALA A 95 -6.08 -7.38 10.91
C ALA A 95 -4.90 -7.60 9.95
N ILE A 96 -5.15 -7.56 8.64
CA ILE A 96 -4.14 -7.83 7.60
C ILE A 96 -3.44 -6.52 7.20
N ILE A 97 -4.20 -5.43 7.10
CA ILE A 97 -3.70 -4.14 6.58
C ILE A 97 -3.03 -3.30 7.67
N VAL A 98 -3.38 -3.52 8.94
CA VAL A 98 -2.93 -2.68 10.06
C VAL A 98 -2.04 -3.48 11.01
N ASP A 99 -0.82 -3.03 11.23
CA ASP A 99 0.03 -3.54 12.32
C ASP A 99 -0.13 -2.66 13.57
N PRO A 100 -0.64 -3.19 14.71
CA PRO A 100 -0.78 -2.44 15.95
C PRO A 100 0.52 -1.81 16.49
N LYS A 101 1.68 -2.39 16.12
CA LYS A 101 3.01 -1.96 16.57
C LYS A 101 3.55 -0.74 15.81
N PHE A 102 2.95 -0.38 14.68
CA PHE A 102 3.38 0.74 13.84
C PHE A 102 2.46 1.96 14.03
N GLY A 103 3.03 3.12 14.39
CA GLY A 103 2.27 4.38 14.55
C GLY A 103 1.97 4.80 16.01
N THR A 104 0.98 5.69 16.19
CA THR A 104 0.87 6.58 17.37
C THR A 104 -0.05 6.12 18.49
N GLY A 105 0.51 6.05 19.71
CA GLY A 105 -0.15 6.47 20.96
C GLY A 105 -0.05 7.99 21.17
N ALA A 106 -1.09 8.60 21.76
CA ALA A 106 -1.48 10.04 21.77
C ALA A 106 -0.47 11.05 22.41
N VAL A 107 -0.53 12.39 22.19
CA VAL A 107 -1.42 13.44 22.81
C VAL A 107 -1.64 14.72 21.91
N LYS A 108 -2.60 15.60 22.27
CA LYS A 108 -3.42 16.72 21.66
C LYS A 108 -2.92 17.65 20.50
N GLY A 109 -3.74 17.88 19.46
CA GLY A 109 -3.60 18.85 18.33
C GLY A 109 -3.93 18.30 16.91
N LEU A 110 -4.33 19.06 15.89
CA LEU A 110 -4.63 18.42 14.56
C LEU A 110 -3.38 17.75 13.95
N TYR A 111 -2.26 18.45 13.93
CA TYR A 111 -0.94 17.90 13.61
C TYR A 111 -0.23 17.41 14.89
N ARG A 112 0.36 16.21 14.85
CA ARG A 112 1.02 15.54 16.00
C ARG A 112 2.53 15.42 15.83
N GLY A 113 3.09 16.06 14.82
CA GLY A 113 4.51 15.99 14.50
C GLY A 113 4.83 15.09 13.31
N SER A 114 6.09 15.15 12.92
CA SER A 114 6.68 14.38 11.85
C SER A 114 8.00 13.82 12.35
N GLU A 115 8.26 12.54 12.07
CA GLU A 115 9.48 11.84 12.45
C GLU A 115 10.14 11.18 11.25
N ASN A 116 11.43 10.88 11.37
CA ASN A 116 12.14 10.12 10.34
C ASN A 116 11.56 8.72 10.27
N ASN A 117 11.29 8.25 9.05
CA ASN A 117 10.73 6.94 8.81
C ASN A 117 11.41 6.31 7.60
N GLU A 118 11.99 5.14 7.80
CA GLU A 118 12.54 4.34 6.72
C GLU A 118 11.40 3.89 5.78
N MET A 119 11.59 4.07 4.48
CA MET A 119 10.58 3.69 3.49
C MET A 119 11.18 3.17 2.19
N HIS A 120 10.44 2.29 1.54
CA HIS A 120 10.74 1.78 0.21
C HIS A 120 10.03 2.63 -0.84
N LEU A 121 10.79 3.33 -1.68
CA LEU A 121 10.24 4.19 -2.73
C LEU A 121 10.42 3.54 -4.10
N GLY A 122 9.35 3.49 -4.90
CA GLY A 122 9.35 2.93 -6.24
C GLY A 122 9.74 3.96 -7.31
N PHE A 123 10.60 3.56 -8.24
CA PHE A 123 11.08 4.36 -9.36
C PHE A 123 10.82 3.65 -10.68
N CYS A 124 10.44 4.39 -11.71
CA CYS A 124 10.31 3.85 -13.06
C CYS A 124 11.68 3.37 -13.56
N SER A 125 11.80 2.11 -13.93
CA SER A 125 13.09 1.50 -14.34
C SER A 125 13.67 2.06 -15.65
N ARG A 126 12.92 2.92 -16.33
CA ARG A 126 13.33 3.59 -17.58
C ARG A 126 13.66 5.06 -17.39
N SER A 127 12.79 5.83 -16.73
CA SER A 127 12.96 7.27 -16.55
C SER A 127 13.64 7.63 -15.23
N ASN A 128 13.77 6.67 -14.31
CA ASN A 128 14.26 6.87 -12.95
C ASN A 128 13.46 7.94 -12.19
N ASP A 129 12.16 8.02 -12.46
CA ASP A 129 11.24 8.97 -11.82
C ASP A 129 10.38 8.25 -10.78
N VAL A 130 9.93 8.98 -9.75
CA VAL A 130 9.12 8.41 -8.67
C VAL A 130 7.78 7.91 -9.22
N VAL A 131 7.39 6.69 -8.87
CA VAL A 131 6.14 6.09 -9.32
C VAL A 131 4.99 6.52 -8.42
N GLU A 132 4.03 7.24 -9.01
CA GLU A 132 2.81 7.66 -8.32
C GLU A 132 1.61 6.77 -8.71
N PRO A 133 0.99 6.05 -7.75
CA PRO A 133 -0.23 5.31 -8.03
C PRO A 133 -1.39 6.29 -8.25
N MET A 134 -1.96 6.25 -9.45
CA MET A 134 -3.16 7.01 -9.81
C MET A 134 -4.21 6.09 -10.40
N ILE A 135 -5.48 6.31 -10.04
CA ILE A 135 -6.60 5.62 -10.68
C ILE A 135 -6.82 6.25 -12.05
N LYS A 136 -6.70 5.45 -13.11
CA LYS A 136 -6.99 5.85 -14.50
C LYS A 136 -7.85 4.78 -15.17
N PRO A 137 -8.84 5.15 -16.01
CA PRO A 137 -9.53 4.20 -16.87
C PRO A 137 -8.52 3.48 -17.74
N GLN A 138 -8.51 2.15 -17.70
CA GLN A 138 -7.53 1.30 -18.39
C GLN A 138 -8.18 -0.02 -18.80
N TRP A 139 -7.66 -0.61 -19.86
CA TRP A 139 -8.03 -1.94 -20.31
C TRP A 139 -7.36 -3.02 -19.45
N TYR A 140 -8.16 -3.91 -18.88
CA TYR A 140 -7.71 -5.06 -18.12
C TYR A 140 -8.14 -6.35 -18.83
N VAL A 141 -7.28 -7.37 -18.80
CA VAL A 141 -7.58 -8.71 -19.31
C VAL A 141 -7.72 -9.67 -18.13
N ASN A 142 -8.84 -10.37 -18.04
CA ASN A 142 -9.04 -11.40 -17.02
C ASN A 142 -8.14 -12.61 -17.35
N CYS A 143 -7.06 -12.76 -16.59
CA CYS A 143 -6.09 -13.83 -16.79
C CYS A 143 -6.41 -15.11 -15.99
N LYS A 144 -7.54 -15.21 -15.27
CA LYS A 144 -7.82 -16.36 -14.38
C LYS A 144 -7.91 -17.68 -15.17
N ASP A 145 -8.72 -17.69 -16.22
CA ASP A 145 -8.91 -18.90 -17.05
C ASP A 145 -7.65 -19.25 -17.84
N LEU A 146 -6.96 -18.24 -18.37
CA LEU A 146 -5.68 -18.40 -19.07
C LEU A 146 -4.61 -18.99 -18.15
N ALA A 147 -4.53 -18.52 -16.89
CA ALA A 147 -3.60 -19.04 -15.89
C ALA A 147 -3.89 -20.51 -15.56
N LYS A 148 -5.18 -20.85 -15.39
CA LYS A 148 -5.60 -22.24 -15.13
C LYS A 148 -5.21 -23.17 -16.28
N GLN A 149 -5.46 -22.76 -17.52
CA GLN A 149 -5.09 -23.55 -18.71
C GLN A 149 -3.57 -23.70 -18.84
N ALA A 150 -2.80 -22.63 -18.60
CA ALA A 150 -1.34 -22.68 -18.66
C ALA A 150 -0.72 -23.64 -17.61
N LEU A 151 -1.29 -23.66 -16.41
CA LEU A 151 -0.89 -24.61 -15.37
C LEU A 151 -1.27 -26.04 -15.73
N GLN A 152 -2.50 -26.26 -16.20
CA GLN A 152 -2.97 -27.59 -16.61
C GLN A 152 -2.05 -28.22 -17.65
N THR A 153 -1.62 -27.42 -18.63
CA THR A 153 -0.78 -27.85 -19.76
C THR A 153 0.64 -28.31 -19.34
N THR A 154 1.12 -27.85 -18.18
CA THR A 154 2.52 -28.02 -17.71
C THR A 154 2.64 -28.87 -16.45
N VAL A 155 1.55 -29.05 -15.69
CA VAL A 155 1.56 -29.68 -14.36
C VAL A 155 0.81 -31.01 -14.34
N ASP A 156 -0.21 -31.20 -15.18
CA ASP A 156 -0.99 -32.43 -15.19
C ASP A 156 -0.16 -33.57 -15.79
N GLU A 157 0.26 -34.52 -14.95
CA GLU A 157 1.08 -35.67 -15.34
C GLU A 157 0.39 -36.59 -16.37
N GLU A 158 -0.95 -36.59 -16.41
CA GLU A 158 -1.75 -37.40 -17.34
C GLU A 158 -1.85 -36.80 -18.76
N ASN A 159 -1.61 -35.50 -18.95
CA ASN A 159 -1.77 -34.83 -20.25
C ASN A 159 -0.80 -33.64 -20.42
N ILE A 160 0.48 -33.87 -20.15
CA ILE A 160 1.54 -32.86 -20.35
C ILE A 160 1.63 -32.54 -21.84
N ARG A 161 1.32 -31.29 -22.20
CA ARG A 161 1.48 -30.80 -23.58
C ARG A 161 2.70 -29.90 -23.77
N LEU A 162 3.27 -29.38 -22.67
CA LEU A 162 4.45 -28.51 -22.69
C LEU A 162 5.43 -28.92 -21.58
N GLU A 163 6.69 -29.15 -21.96
CA GLU A 163 7.78 -29.47 -21.03
C GLU A 163 8.66 -28.24 -20.79
N ILE A 164 8.96 -27.94 -19.52
CA ILE A 164 9.84 -26.86 -19.11
C ILE A 164 11.24 -27.41 -18.82
N VAL A 165 12.24 -26.94 -19.56
CA VAL A 165 13.64 -27.29 -19.40
C VAL A 165 14.45 -26.03 -19.09
N PRO A 166 15.31 -26.03 -18.05
CA PRO A 166 15.48 -27.03 -16.98
C PRO A 166 14.28 -27.20 -16.02
N LYS A 167 14.08 -28.42 -15.49
CA LYS A 167 12.93 -28.78 -14.62
C LYS A 167 12.78 -27.92 -13.35
N GLN A 168 13.88 -27.35 -12.84
CA GLN A 168 13.86 -26.47 -11.67
C GLN A 168 12.98 -25.22 -11.85
N TYR A 169 12.82 -24.74 -13.10
CA TYR A 169 12.01 -23.57 -13.40
C TYR A 169 10.49 -23.83 -13.33
N LEU A 170 10.06 -25.10 -13.22
CA LEU A 170 8.66 -25.43 -13.04
C LEU A 170 8.08 -24.82 -11.76
N ALA A 171 8.89 -24.72 -10.70
CA ALA A 171 8.48 -24.10 -9.44
C ALA A 171 8.25 -22.59 -9.60
N ASP A 172 9.14 -21.89 -10.31
CA ASP A 172 9.01 -20.47 -10.60
C ASP A 172 7.83 -20.19 -11.54
N TRP A 173 7.65 -21.04 -12.55
CA TRP A 173 6.51 -21.00 -13.47
C TRP A 173 5.19 -21.10 -12.71
N LYS A 174 5.05 -22.14 -11.86
CA LYS A 174 3.89 -22.32 -10.98
C LYS A 174 3.64 -21.05 -10.16
N ARG A 175 4.66 -20.55 -9.46
CA ARG A 175 4.56 -19.36 -8.59
C ARG A 175 4.03 -18.12 -9.32
N GLY A 176 4.38 -17.94 -10.59
CA GLY A 176 3.92 -16.81 -11.42
C GLY A 176 2.41 -16.82 -11.73
N PHE A 177 1.77 -17.98 -11.68
CA PHE A 177 0.34 -18.13 -11.95
C PHE A 177 -0.51 -18.32 -10.68
N TRP A 178 0.05 -18.84 -9.59
CA TRP A 178 -0.67 -19.03 -8.31
C TRP A 178 -1.31 -17.74 -7.80
N LYS A 179 -0.58 -16.61 -7.81
CA LYS A 179 -1.11 -15.29 -7.41
C LYS A 179 -2.29 -14.80 -8.26
N LYS A 180 -2.56 -15.42 -9.42
CA LYS A 180 -3.65 -15.05 -10.33
C LYS A 180 -4.90 -15.92 -10.17
N LEU A 181 -4.83 -16.99 -9.37
CA LEU A 181 -5.93 -17.94 -9.19
C LEU A 181 -6.78 -17.67 -7.94
N GLU A 182 -6.28 -16.90 -6.98
CA GLU A 182 -7.06 -16.30 -5.89
C GLU A 182 -7.93 -15.14 -6.43
#